data_AF-A0A536DHB2-F1
#
_entry.id   AF-A0A536DHB2-F1
#
_cell.length_a   1.000
_cell.length_b   1.000
_cell.length_c   1.000
_cell.angle_alpha   90.00
_cell.angle_beta   90.00
_cell.angle_gamma   90.00
#
_symmetry.space_group_name_H-M   'P 1'
#
loop_
_entity.id
_entity.type
_entity.pdbx_description
1 polymer ?
#
loop_
_entity_poly.entity_id
_entity_poly.type
_entity_poly.pdbx_seq_one_letter_code
_entity_poly.pdbx_strand_id
1 'polypeptide(L)'
;MSTVQTRPTTTTPSSRASAWRDRVDAADWNTVGSELDTYGCALIGQLLEPSDTAEIAALYTDNSRFRSTIDMARHRFGHGEYRYFAEPFPEAVIALKQALYPRLLPIARNWWTKLGRATPWPDTLGEWLDMCHAAGQTRSTPILLKYGRGDWNALHRDL
;
A
#
# COMPACT_ATOMS: atom_id res chain seq x y z
N MET A 1 -4.31 -24.85 -34.07
CA MET A 1 -3.60 -24.08 -33.04
C MET A 1 -4.59 -23.82 -31.91
N SER A 2 -4.51 -24.59 -30.81
CA SER A 2 -5.46 -24.49 -29.69
C SER A 2 -5.13 -23.27 -28.84
N THR A 3 -6.10 -22.37 -28.73
CA THR A 3 -6.12 -21.25 -27.79
C THR A 3 -6.26 -21.80 -26.37
N VAL A 4 -5.22 -21.69 -25.55
CA VAL A 4 -5.31 -21.98 -24.11
C VAL A 4 -6.02 -20.82 -23.45
N GLN A 5 -7.26 -21.04 -23.03
CA GLN A 5 -8.03 -20.10 -22.25
C GLN A 5 -7.63 -20.24 -20.78
N THR A 6 -6.75 -19.36 -20.30
CA THR A 6 -6.42 -19.24 -18.88
C THR A 6 -7.66 -18.76 -18.12
N ARG A 7 -8.28 -19.68 -17.37
CA ARG A 7 -9.34 -19.38 -16.41
C ARG A 7 -8.74 -18.55 -15.27
N PRO A 8 -9.36 -17.43 -14.85
CA PRO A 8 -8.93 -16.73 -13.65
C PRO A 8 -9.20 -17.63 -12.44
N THR A 9 -8.13 -17.99 -11.73
CA THR A 9 -8.22 -18.76 -10.48
C THR A 9 -8.72 -17.80 -9.41
N THR A 10 -10.00 -17.90 -9.03
CA THR A 10 -10.51 -17.22 -7.84
C THR A 10 -9.95 -17.93 -6.61
N THR A 11 -8.76 -17.54 -6.20
CA THR A 11 -8.14 -18.01 -4.95
C THR A 11 -8.97 -17.49 -3.78
N THR A 12 -9.58 -18.39 -3.01
CA THR A 12 -10.22 -18.03 -1.74
C THR A 12 -9.20 -17.30 -0.85
N PRO A 13 -9.55 -16.13 -0.28
CA PRO A 13 -8.64 -15.42 0.62
C PRO A 13 -8.24 -16.32 1.78
N SER A 14 -6.98 -16.24 2.23
CA SER A 14 -6.60 -16.88 3.49
C SER A 14 -7.43 -16.32 4.65
N SER A 15 -7.49 -17.06 5.76
CA SER A 15 -8.17 -16.60 6.98
C SER A 15 -7.64 -15.24 7.46
N ARG A 16 -6.33 -14.98 7.31
CA ARG A 16 -5.71 -13.70 7.65
C ARG A 16 -6.11 -12.58 6.69
N ALA A 17 -6.15 -12.87 5.39
CA ALA A 17 -6.60 -11.91 4.38
C ALA A 17 -8.03 -11.43 4.64
N SER A 18 -8.92 -12.33 5.06
CA SER A 18 -10.27 -11.96 5.52
C SER A 18 -10.21 -11.11 6.79
N ALA A 19 -9.43 -11.51 7.81
CA ALA A 19 -9.33 -10.74 9.06
C ALA A 19 -8.81 -9.30 8.84
N TRP A 20 -7.82 -9.09 7.97
CA TRP A 20 -7.35 -7.74 7.64
C TRP A 20 -8.43 -6.91 6.92
N ARG A 21 -9.19 -7.53 6.01
CA ARG A 21 -10.34 -6.87 5.36
C ARG A 21 -11.40 -6.48 6.39
N ASP A 22 -11.76 -7.39 7.29
CA ASP A 22 -12.77 -7.14 8.32
C ASP A 22 -12.36 -5.96 9.22
N ARG A 23 -11.07 -5.83 9.58
CA ARG A 23 -10.56 -4.68 10.34
C ARG A 23 -10.64 -3.37 9.55
N VAL A 24 -10.34 -3.39 8.26
CA VAL A 24 -10.49 -2.22 7.37
C VAL A 24 -11.96 -1.82 7.26
N ASP A 25 -12.86 -2.80 7.12
CA ASP A 25 -14.29 -2.57 7.00
C ASP A 25 -14.93 -2.06 8.30
N ALA A 26 -14.38 -2.45 9.45
CA ALA A 26 -14.83 -2.00 10.77
C ALA A 26 -14.36 -0.58 11.15
N ALA A 27 -13.45 0.04 10.40
CA ALA A 27 -13.00 1.39 10.67
C ALA A 27 -14.14 2.42 10.47
N ASP A 28 -14.15 3.48 11.27
CA ASP A 28 -15.11 4.58 11.10
C ASP A 28 -14.69 5.48 9.94
N TRP A 29 -15.12 5.10 8.73
CA TRP A 29 -14.80 5.81 7.50
C TRP A 29 -15.39 7.21 7.41
N ASN A 30 -16.44 7.51 8.19
CA ASN A 30 -16.96 8.88 8.26
C ASN A 30 -15.97 9.76 9.04
N THR A 31 -15.52 9.28 10.20
CA THR A 31 -14.49 9.98 10.99
C THR A 31 -13.20 10.13 10.18
N VAL A 32 -12.68 9.05 9.58
CA VAL A 32 -11.48 9.09 8.72
C VAL A 32 -11.61 10.12 7.61
N GLY A 33 -12.74 10.14 6.88
CA GLY A 33 -12.97 11.12 5.83
C GLY A 33 -12.99 12.57 6.34
N SER A 34 -13.69 12.82 7.45
CA SER A 34 -13.77 14.17 8.05
C SER A 34 -12.45 14.68 8.62
N GLU A 35 -11.64 13.82 9.23
CA GLU A 35 -10.31 14.16 9.72
C GLU A 35 -9.36 14.45 8.55
N LEU A 36 -9.42 13.66 7.48
CA LEU A 36 -8.67 13.93 6.26
C LEU A 36 -9.06 15.31 5.66
N ASP A 37 -10.36 15.65 5.60
CA ASP A 37 -10.83 16.95 5.14
C ASP A 37 -10.33 18.11 6.03
N THR A 38 -10.25 17.90 7.34
CA THR A 38 -9.95 18.96 8.33
C THR A 38 -8.45 19.16 8.56
N TYR A 39 -7.70 18.07 8.65
CA TYR A 39 -6.30 18.06 9.10
C TYR A 39 -5.32 17.59 8.01
N GLY A 40 -5.81 16.97 6.93
CA GLY A 40 -4.96 16.33 5.91
C GLY A 40 -4.39 14.97 6.34
N CYS A 41 -4.77 14.46 7.51
CA CYS A 41 -4.41 13.14 8.01
C CYS A 41 -5.52 12.56 8.90
N ALA A 42 -5.54 11.24 9.07
CA ALA A 42 -6.49 10.54 9.94
C ALA A 42 -5.90 9.22 10.45
N LEU A 43 -6.39 8.76 11.61
CA LEU A 43 -6.07 7.43 12.15
C LEU A 43 -7.17 6.43 11.79
N ILE A 44 -6.79 5.28 11.23
CA ILE A 44 -7.72 4.21 10.82
C ILE A 44 -7.85 3.08 11.87
N GLY A 45 -7.11 3.16 12.97
CA GLY A 45 -7.02 2.10 13.98
C GLY A 45 -6.04 0.99 13.61
N GLN A 46 -6.11 -0.13 14.35
CA GLN A 46 -5.17 -1.24 14.20
C GLN A 46 -5.60 -2.18 13.06
N LEU A 47 -4.83 -2.21 11.97
CA LEU A 47 -5.08 -3.10 10.83
C LEU A 47 -4.29 -4.42 10.90
N LEU A 48 -3.15 -4.41 11.58
CA LEU A 48 -2.23 -5.53 11.73
C LEU A 48 -2.10 -5.93 13.20
N GLU A 49 -2.01 -7.22 13.46
CA GLU A 49 -1.67 -7.71 14.80
C GLU A 49 -0.16 -7.65 15.05
N PRO A 50 0.28 -7.69 16.32
CA PRO A 50 1.70 -7.79 16.66
C PRO A 50 2.41 -8.95 15.93
N SER A 51 1.74 -10.09 15.72
CA SER A 51 2.29 -11.20 14.95
C SER A 51 2.53 -10.85 13.49
N ASP A 52 1.58 -10.16 12.84
CA ASP A 52 1.69 -9.76 11.45
C ASP A 52 2.87 -8.78 11.26
N THR A 53 3.01 -7.83 12.20
CA THR A 53 4.11 -6.85 12.17
C THR A 53 5.47 -7.52 12.41
N ALA A 54 5.56 -8.47 13.34
CA ALA A 54 6.77 -9.24 13.58
C ALA A 54 7.19 -10.07 12.35
N GLU A 55 6.24 -10.73 11.69
CA GLU A 55 6.48 -11.48 10.45
C GLU A 55 7.03 -10.58 9.34
N ILE A 56 6.41 -9.41 9.11
CA ILE A 56 6.86 -8.45 8.09
C ILE A 56 8.25 -7.91 8.43
N ALA A 57 8.51 -7.57 9.70
CA ALA A 57 9.80 -7.07 10.15
C ALA A 57 10.92 -8.10 9.97
N ALA A 58 10.64 -9.38 10.23
CA ALA A 58 11.60 -10.47 10.05
C ALA A 58 12.06 -10.64 8.60
N LEU A 59 11.25 -10.21 7.61
CA LEU A 59 11.65 -10.25 6.20
C LEU A 59 12.86 -9.36 5.90
N TYR A 60 13.15 -8.35 6.72
CA TYR A 60 14.20 -7.37 6.45
C TYR A 60 15.58 -8.01 6.22
N THR A 61 15.88 -9.13 6.87
CA THR A 61 17.17 -9.82 6.77
C THR A 61 17.28 -10.70 5.52
N ASP A 62 16.16 -11.02 4.85
CA ASP A 62 16.14 -11.82 3.64
C ASP A 62 16.29 -10.93 2.39
N ASN A 63 17.51 -10.90 1.84
CA ASN A 63 17.83 -10.12 0.66
C ASN A 63 17.03 -10.51 -0.58
N SER A 64 16.57 -11.76 -0.69
CA SER A 64 15.79 -12.22 -1.85
C SER A 64 14.41 -11.57 -1.95
N ARG A 65 13.92 -11.02 -0.83
CA ARG A 65 12.63 -10.32 -0.75
C ARG A 65 12.67 -8.90 -1.30
N PHE A 66 13.85 -8.37 -1.64
CA PHE A 66 14.01 -6.97 -2.02
C PHE A 66 14.72 -6.81 -3.35
N ARG A 67 14.19 -5.93 -4.20
CA ARG A 67 14.79 -5.62 -5.51
C ARG A 67 15.88 -4.55 -5.42
N SER A 68 15.85 -3.75 -4.37
CA SER A 68 16.81 -2.65 -4.17
C SER A 68 16.80 -2.18 -2.72
N THR A 69 17.95 -1.70 -2.27
CA THR A 69 18.19 -1.10 -0.95
C THR A 69 18.68 0.33 -1.14
N ILE A 70 18.16 1.26 -0.34
CA ILE A 70 18.50 2.67 -0.35
C ILE A 70 19.10 3.05 1.01
N ASP A 71 20.34 3.52 0.97
CA ASP A 71 21.00 4.19 2.09
C ASP A 71 20.50 5.64 2.15
N MET A 72 19.73 5.98 3.18
CA MET A 72 19.09 7.30 3.29
C MET A 72 20.12 8.43 3.42
N ALA A 73 21.25 8.18 4.07
CA ALA A 73 22.29 9.19 4.29
C ALA A 73 22.94 9.59 2.97
N ARG A 74 23.17 8.62 2.08
CA ARG A 74 23.70 8.86 0.74
C ARG A 74 22.81 9.80 -0.09
N HIS A 75 21.50 9.75 0.13
CA HIS A 75 20.53 10.55 -0.62
C HIS A 75 20.03 11.80 0.13
N ARG A 76 20.60 12.10 1.31
CA ARG A 76 20.17 13.21 2.20
C ARG A 76 18.70 13.10 2.62
N PHE A 77 18.18 11.88 2.69
CA PHE A 77 16.82 11.58 3.17
C PHE A 77 16.77 11.37 4.69
N GLY A 78 17.89 11.54 5.38
CA GLY A 78 18.03 11.31 6.81
C GLY A 78 19.12 10.28 7.09
N HIS A 79 18.94 9.48 8.14
CA HIS A 79 19.84 8.41 8.51
C HIS A 79 19.02 7.13 8.74
N GLY A 80 19.48 6.01 8.20
CA GLY A 80 18.73 4.76 8.14
C GLY A 80 18.77 4.12 6.76
N GLU A 81 18.01 3.05 6.59
CA GLU A 81 17.94 2.31 5.33
C GLU A 81 16.47 1.98 5.01
N TYR A 82 16.11 2.02 3.72
CA TYR A 82 14.86 1.43 3.27
C TYR A 82 15.05 0.52 2.06
N ARG A 83 14.20 -0.49 1.96
CA ARG A 83 14.30 -1.54 0.94
C ARG A 83 12.98 -1.65 0.19
N TYR A 84 13.03 -1.70 -1.13
CA TYR A 84 11.85 -1.96 -1.96
C TYR A 84 11.65 -3.46 -2.10
N PHE A 85 10.45 -3.95 -1.81
CA PHE A 85 10.13 -5.36 -2.00
C PHE A 85 10.22 -5.76 -3.48
N ALA A 86 10.72 -6.98 -3.70
CA ALA A 86 10.54 -7.73 -4.94
C ALA A 86 9.21 -8.50 -4.87
N GLU A 87 8.71 -8.92 -6.02
CA GLU A 87 7.56 -9.82 -6.07
C GLU A 87 7.99 -11.27 -5.74
N PRO A 88 7.13 -12.07 -5.06
CA PRO A 88 5.81 -11.70 -4.56
C PRO A 88 5.86 -10.88 -3.26
N PHE A 89 5.00 -9.86 -3.14
CA PHE A 89 4.91 -9.04 -1.93
C PHE A 89 4.38 -9.82 -0.72
N PRO A 90 4.61 -9.36 0.52
CA PRO A 90 3.98 -9.94 1.70
C PRO A 90 2.45 -9.94 1.56
N GLU A 91 1.82 -11.03 1.98
CA GLU A 91 0.37 -11.23 1.84
C GLU A 91 -0.44 -10.06 2.44
N ALA A 92 -0.04 -9.58 3.62
CA ALA A 92 -0.64 -8.44 4.30
C ALA A 92 -0.65 -7.16 3.43
N VAL A 93 0.46 -6.90 2.72
CA VAL A 93 0.57 -5.72 1.84
C VAL A 93 -0.43 -5.81 0.69
N ILE A 94 -0.59 -6.99 0.09
CA ILE A 94 -1.56 -7.20 -1.00
C ILE A 94 -2.99 -7.06 -0.49
N ALA A 95 -3.32 -7.78 0.59
CA ALA A 95 -4.68 -7.82 1.13
C ALA A 95 -5.14 -6.45 1.62
N LEU A 96 -4.28 -5.71 2.33
CA LEU A 96 -4.60 -4.36 2.81
C LEU A 96 -4.76 -3.37 1.66
N LYS A 97 -3.91 -3.43 0.61
CA LYS A 97 -4.11 -2.58 -0.59
C LYS A 97 -5.48 -2.81 -1.23
N GLN A 98 -5.87 -4.07 -1.38
CA GLN A 98 -7.17 -4.45 -1.96
C GLN A 98 -8.35 -4.00 -1.08
N ALA A 99 -8.23 -4.11 0.26
CA ALA A 99 -9.28 -3.70 1.18
C ALA A 99 -9.39 -2.18 1.32
N LEU A 100 -8.28 -1.45 1.34
CA LEU A 100 -8.25 0.01 1.53
C LEU A 100 -8.70 0.78 0.28
N TYR A 101 -8.38 0.29 -0.92
CA TYR A 101 -8.70 0.97 -2.17
C TYR A 101 -10.18 1.40 -2.29
N PRO A 102 -11.19 0.52 -2.17
CA PRO A 102 -12.59 0.91 -2.33
C PRO A 102 -13.07 1.88 -1.24
N ARG A 103 -12.40 1.93 -0.09
CA ARG A 103 -12.73 2.83 1.01
C ARG A 103 -12.13 4.23 0.82
N LEU A 104 -10.91 4.30 0.29
CA LEU A 104 -10.22 5.56 -0.01
C LEU A 104 -10.71 6.22 -1.30
N LEU A 105 -11.19 5.44 -2.26
CA LEU A 105 -11.60 5.91 -3.59
C LEU A 105 -12.69 7.01 -3.53
N PRO A 106 -13.79 6.90 -2.75
CA PRO A 106 -14.79 7.96 -2.65
C PRO A 106 -14.22 9.29 -2.12
N ILE A 107 -13.28 9.23 -1.18
CA ILE A 107 -12.62 10.41 -0.60
C ILE A 107 -11.78 11.10 -1.68
N ALA A 108 -10.93 10.33 -2.36
CA ALA A 108 -10.09 10.85 -3.45
C ALA A 108 -10.93 11.46 -4.59
N ARG A 109 -12.00 10.77 -4.99
CA ARG A 109 -12.92 11.25 -6.04
C ARG A 109 -13.64 12.53 -5.62
N ASN A 110 -14.07 12.63 -4.36
CA ASN A 110 -14.70 13.84 -3.82
C ASN A 110 -13.74 15.04 -3.89
N TRP A 111 -12.52 14.89 -3.36
CA TRP A 111 -11.51 15.96 -3.40
C TRP A 111 -11.20 16.42 -4.81
N TRP A 112 -11.02 15.47 -5.73
CA TRP A 112 -10.72 15.79 -7.12
C TRP A 112 -11.89 16.51 -7.82
N THR A 113 -13.13 16.13 -7.49
CA THR A 113 -14.33 16.80 -7.98
C THR A 113 -14.46 18.22 -7.40
N LYS A 114 -14.16 18.43 -6.11
CA LYS A 114 -14.11 19.76 -5.48
C LYS A 114 -13.09 20.68 -6.17
N LEU A 115 -12.04 20.12 -6.77
CA LEU A 115 -11.07 20.84 -7.61
C LEU A 115 -11.54 21.10 -9.05
N GLY A 116 -12.79 20.75 -9.39
CA GLY A 116 -13.38 20.93 -10.72
C GLY A 116 -12.84 19.96 -11.78
N ARG A 117 -12.31 18.80 -11.36
CA ARG A 117 -11.67 17.83 -12.26
C ARG A 117 -12.46 16.54 -12.37
N ALA A 118 -12.50 15.96 -13.57
CA ALA A 118 -13.05 14.62 -13.79
C ALA A 118 -12.15 13.55 -13.14
N THR A 119 -12.74 12.57 -12.48
CA THR A 119 -12.02 11.56 -11.70
C THR A 119 -11.49 10.44 -12.60
N PRO A 120 -10.18 10.16 -12.61
CA PRO A 120 -9.59 9.18 -13.54
C PRO A 120 -9.54 7.75 -12.98
N TRP A 121 -9.72 7.56 -11.67
CA TRP A 121 -9.53 6.27 -11.00
C TRP A 121 -10.74 5.35 -11.20
N PRO A 122 -10.56 4.07 -11.57
CA PRO A 122 -11.63 3.10 -11.77
C PRO A 122 -12.15 2.53 -10.42
N ASP A 123 -13.19 1.71 -10.46
CA ASP A 123 -13.84 1.19 -9.24
C ASP A 123 -13.02 0.10 -8.54
N THR A 124 -12.09 -0.55 -9.24
CA THR A 124 -11.26 -1.62 -8.68
C THR A 124 -9.77 -1.29 -8.69
N LEU A 125 -9.04 -1.79 -7.68
CA LEU A 125 -7.58 -1.66 -7.65
C LEU A 125 -6.93 -2.41 -8.82
N GLY A 126 -7.50 -3.53 -9.25
CA GLY A 126 -6.98 -4.31 -10.39
C GLY A 126 -6.96 -3.49 -11.67
N GLU A 127 -8.10 -2.89 -12.03
CA GLU A 127 -8.18 -2.02 -13.20
C GLU A 127 -7.24 -0.81 -13.08
N TRP A 128 -7.12 -0.23 -11.88
CA TRP A 128 -6.20 0.89 -11.68
C TRP A 128 -4.74 0.49 -11.92
N LEU A 129 -4.33 -0.68 -11.45
CA LEU A 129 -2.99 -1.22 -11.68
C LEU A 129 -2.75 -1.52 -13.16
N ASP A 130 -3.74 -2.07 -13.87
CA ASP A 130 -3.65 -2.33 -15.31
C ASP A 130 -3.48 -1.03 -16.11
N MET A 131 -4.23 0.02 -15.73
CA MET A 131 -4.07 1.36 -16.32
C MET A 131 -2.67 1.93 -16.08
N CYS A 132 -2.15 1.81 -14.85
CA CYS A 132 -0.78 2.23 -14.52
C CYS A 132 0.26 1.46 -15.34
N HIS A 133 0.12 0.14 -15.48
CA HIS A 133 1.00 -0.70 -16.28
C HIS A 133 0.96 -0.32 -17.76
N ALA A 134 -0.22 -0.08 -18.32
CA ALA A 134 -0.39 0.38 -19.70
C ALA A 134 0.26 1.77 -19.93
N ALA A 135 0.28 2.62 -18.90
CA ALA A 135 0.98 3.91 -18.90
C ALA A 135 2.50 3.80 -18.61
N GLY A 136 3.05 2.59 -18.50
CA GLY A 136 4.47 2.33 -18.28
C GLY A 136 4.92 2.30 -16.81
N GLN A 137 4.01 2.48 -15.85
CA GLN A 137 4.29 2.44 -14.41
C GLN A 137 4.23 1.01 -13.87
N THR A 138 5.24 0.19 -14.21
CA THR A 138 5.26 -1.27 -13.94
C THR A 138 5.85 -1.68 -12.60
N ARG A 139 6.27 -0.73 -11.76
CA ARG A 139 6.98 -1.01 -10.51
C ARG A 139 6.16 -0.57 -9.31
N SER A 140 5.66 -1.52 -8.52
CA SER A 140 5.02 -1.19 -7.24
C SER A 140 6.03 -0.58 -6.26
N THR A 141 5.57 0.23 -5.32
CA THR A 141 6.40 1.00 -4.37
C THR A 141 6.40 0.51 -2.90
N PRO A 142 5.97 -0.72 -2.52
CA PRO A 142 6.01 -1.11 -1.11
C PRO A 142 7.46 -1.18 -0.62
N ILE A 143 7.74 -0.44 0.45
CA ILE A 143 9.05 -0.36 1.09
C ILE A 143 8.98 -0.83 2.54
N LEU A 144 10.10 -1.35 3.04
CA LEU A 144 10.32 -1.59 4.47
C LEU A 144 11.51 -0.72 4.92
N LEU A 145 11.28 0.11 5.93
CA LEU A 145 12.29 1.02 6.48
C LEU A 145 12.82 0.46 7.80
N LYS A 146 14.12 0.65 8.04
CA LYS A 146 14.78 0.32 9.31
C LYS A 146 15.48 1.56 9.86
N TYR A 147 15.10 1.90 11.08
CA TYR A 147 15.72 2.95 11.87
C TYR A 147 16.35 2.32 13.12
N GLY A 148 17.64 2.55 13.30
CA GLY A 148 18.35 2.36 14.56
C GLY A 148 18.16 3.54 15.51
N ARG A 149 18.85 3.49 16.65
CA ARG A 149 18.84 4.58 17.62
C ARG A 149 19.52 5.82 17.03
N GLY A 150 18.79 6.94 16.96
CA GLY A 150 19.29 8.20 16.42
C GLY A 150 19.11 8.35 14.91
N ASP A 151 18.60 7.31 14.24
CA ASP A 151 18.19 7.36 12.84
C ASP A 151 16.93 8.23 12.71
N TRP A 152 16.75 8.87 11.55
CA TRP A 152 15.70 9.85 11.34
C TRP A 152 15.36 9.97 9.85
N ASN A 153 14.15 10.44 9.56
CA ASN A 153 13.73 10.79 8.21
C ASN A 153 13.67 12.31 8.08
N ALA A 154 14.26 12.85 7.01
CA ALA A 154 14.21 14.28 6.72
C ALA A 154 12.79 14.72 6.38
N LEU A 155 12.44 15.96 6.73
CA LEU A 155 11.18 16.53 6.24
C LEU A 155 11.26 16.66 4.71
N HIS A 156 10.33 16.01 4.02
CA HIS A 156 10.23 16.03 2.57
C HIS A 156 8.77 15.92 2.15
N ARG A 157 8.54 16.07 0.84
CA ARG A 157 7.29 15.76 0.17
C ARG A 157 7.56 14.64 -0.82
N ASP A 158 6.76 13.59 -0.77
CA ASP A 158 6.81 12.52 -1.76
C ASP A 158 6.54 13.08 -3.18
N LEU A 159 7.14 12.43 -4.19
CA LEU A 159 7.04 12.81 -5.60
C LEU A 159 5.79 12.27 -6.27
#